data_AF-A0A954W793-F1
#
_entry.id   AF-A0A954W793-F1
#
_cell.length_a   1.000
_cell.length_b   1.000
_cell.length_c   1.000
_cell.angle_alpha   90.00
_cell.angle_beta   90.00
_cell.angle_gamma   90.00
#
_symmetry.space_group_name_H-M   'P 1'
#
loop_
_entity.id
_entity.type
_entity.pdbx_description
1 polymer ?
#
loop_
_entity_poly.entity_id
_entity_poly.type
_entity_poly.pdbx_seq_one_letter_code
_entity_poly.pdbx_strand_id
1 'polypeptide(L)'
;MNRFSLEEYEITVQDVRRNPSPATLYQEAIRNEPDSAIAASGALIAYSGVKTGRSPKDKRVVRNPQSENDIWWGSVNVPVSQEVFETNRERAIDYLNTRDVLYCIDAFAGWDPKYRLKVRVICSRPYHALFMHTMLIRPTREELADFGKPDAVIFNAGRFPANRHTTGMTSKTSVTLNLEEEQLIILGTEYAGEMKKGVFTMVNYLAPKMGVLSMHCSATADKETGRSSVLFGLSGTGKTTLSADPKRQLIGDDEHCWSDDGVFNIEGGCYAKAIDLTHESEPDIFQALRFGAVLENVVYDEAQHEVDFHNTSITENTRGAYPIEYIGNARIPCVAGHPTDVIFLTCDAFGVLPPVSRLTPEQAMYHFIS
;
A
#
# COMPACT_ATOMS: atom_id res chain seq x y z
N MET A 1 4.78 6.17 32.87
CA MET A 1 4.33 5.53 31.62
C MET A 1 5.55 5.44 30.73
N ASN A 2 5.98 4.24 30.34
CA ASN A 2 7.10 4.12 29.40
C ASN A 2 6.65 4.76 28.09
N ARG A 3 7.32 5.83 27.68
CA ARG A 3 7.12 6.45 26.36
C ARG A 3 7.52 5.41 25.32
N PHE A 4 6.74 5.27 24.27
CA PHE A 4 7.11 4.39 23.15
C PHE A 4 8.45 4.85 22.57
N SER A 5 9.36 3.91 22.32
CA SER A 5 10.74 4.16 21.89
C SER A 5 11.07 3.32 20.66
N LEU A 6 11.96 3.82 19.81
CA LEU A 6 12.50 3.14 18.63
C LEU A 6 14.00 2.86 18.79
N GLU A 7 14.54 2.92 20.02
CA GLU A 7 15.96 2.65 20.32
C GLU A 7 16.42 1.26 19.88
N GLU A 8 15.51 0.27 19.83
CA GLU A 8 15.80 -1.07 19.28
C GLU A 8 16.23 -1.03 17.81
N TYR A 9 15.90 0.04 17.09
CA TYR A 9 16.30 0.30 15.71
C TYR A 9 17.35 1.41 15.60
N GLU A 10 18.06 1.73 16.68
CA GLU A 10 19.10 2.78 16.72
C GLU A 10 18.56 4.20 16.44
N ILE A 11 17.24 4.38 16.61
CA ILE A 11 16.57 5.68 16.50
C ILE A 11 16.43 6.28 17.89
N THR A 12 17.05 7.45 18.09
CA THR A 12 17.18 8.15 19.37
C THR A 12 16.22 9.35 19.51
N VAL A 13 15.40 9.61 18.49
CA VAL A 13 14.38 10.67 18.51
C VAL A 13 13.45 10.49 19.69
N GLN A 14 13.33 11.51 20.52
CA GLN A 14 12.55 11.45 21.75
C GLN A 14 11.05 11.60 21.50
N ASP A 15 10.63 12.38 20.49
CA ASP A 15 9.21 12.52 20.14
C ASP A 15 8.78 11.57 19.03
N VAL A 16 8.47 10.34 19.43
CA VAL A 16 7.84 9.34 18.55
C VAL A 16 6.35 9.28 18.82
N ARG A 17 5.55 9.60 17.81
CA ARG A 17 4.09 9.55 17.86
C ARG A 17 3.61 8.23 17.27
N ARG A 18 3.27 7.29 18.16
CA ARG A 18 2.74 5.96 17.79
C ARG A 18 1.23 6.02 17.56
N ASN A 19 0.80 5.51 16.40
CA ASN A 19 -0.60 5.44 15.95
C ASN A 19 -1.42 6.70 16.24
N PRO A 20 -0.94 7.90 15.85
CA PRO A 20 -1.69 9.13 16.03
C PRO A 20 -3.02 9.06 15.28
N SER A 21 -4.05 9.73 15.81
CA SER A 21 -5.34 9.81 15.13
C SER A 21 -5.22 10.59 13.82
N PRO A 22 -6.15 10.38 12.85
CA PRO A 22 -6.22 11.19 11.65
C PRO A 22 -6.26 12.70 11.95
N ALA A 23 -7.01 13.13 12.97
CA ALA A 23 -7.07 14.54 13.36
C ALA A 23 -5.70 15.11 13.74
N THR A 24 -4.91 14.37 14.52
CA THR A 24 -3.55 14.76 14.88
C THR A 24 -2.66 14.82 13.63
N LEU A 25 -2.75 13.82 12.75
CA LEU A 25 -1.96 13.78 11.52
C LEU A 25 -2.28 14.94 10.57
N TYR A 26 -3.55 15.33 10.47
CA TYR A 26 -3.96 16.53 9.73
C TYR A 26 -3.32 17.79 10.32
N GLN A 27 -3.43 18.00 11.63
CA GLN A 27 -2.84 19.17 12.30
C GLN A 27 -1.33 19.24 12.06
N GLU A 28 -0.63 18.11 12.13
CA GLU A 28 0.80 18.05 11.88
C GLU A 28 1.15 18.27 10.41
N ALA A 29 0.36 17.75 9.46
CA ALA A 29 0.58 17.98 8.05
C ALA A 29 0.45 19.47 7.72
N ILE A 30 -0.63 20.11 8.14
CA ILE A 30 -0.87 21.53 7.87
C ILE A 30 0.17 22.44 8.55
N ARG A 31 0.72 22.05 9.70
CA ARG A 31 1.77 22.82 10.40
C ARG A 31 3.16 22.64 9.79
N ASN A 32 3.50 21.42 9.38
CA ASN A 32 4.89 21.04 9.09
C ASN A 32 5.16 20.71 7.61
N GLU A 33 4.12 20.59 6.78
CA GLU A 33 4.23 20.32 5.35
C GLU A 33 3.56 21.46 4.57
N PRO A 34 4.31 22.50 4.16
CA PRO A 34 3.75 23.74 3.62
C PRO A 34 2.95 23.55 2.33
N ASP A 35 3.26 22.51 1.56
CA ASP A 35 2.55 22.18 0.34
C ASP A 35 1.25 21.40 0.61
N SER A 36 0.99 20.92 1.84
CA SER A 36 -0.23 20.18 2.14
C SER A 36 -1.43 21.10 2.36
N ALA A 37 -2.61 20.65 1.97
CA ALA A 37 -3.85 21.39 2.13
C ALA A 37 -5.01 20.47 2.55
N ILE A 38 -6.13 21.06 2.94
CA ILE A 38 -7.38 20.33 3.16
C ILE A 38 -8.28 20.64 1.96
N ALA A 39 -8.74 19.61 1.26
CA ALA A 39 -9.71 19.77 0.18
C ALA A 39 -11.07 20.22 0.73
N ALA A 40 -11.93 20.80 -0.11
CA ALA A 40 -13.31 21.15 0.25
C ALA A 40 -14.11 19.95 0.79
N SER A 41 -13.77 18.74 0.34
CA SER A 41 -14.33 17.48 0.83
C SER A 41 -13.85 17.07 2.23
N GLY A 42 -12.79 17.71 2.75
CA GLY A 42 -12.13 17.39 4.00
C GLY A 42 -10.98 16.39 3.88
N ALA A 43 -10.67 15.86 2.69
CA ALA A 43 -9.49 15.01 2.49
C ALA A 43 -8.18 15.81 2.62
N LEU A 44 -7.11 15.17 3.10
CA LEU A 44 -5.78 15.78 3.14
C LEU A 44 -5.15 15.70 1.74
N ILE A 45 -4.83 16.83 1.14
CA ILE A 45 -4.03 16.93 -0.08
C ILE A 45 -2.56 16.90 0.31
N ALA A 46 -1.79 16.00 -0.30
CA ALA A 46 -0.36 15.86 -0.07
C ALA A 46 0.39 15.52 -1.37
N TYR A 47 1.69 15.84 -1.38
CA TYR A 47 2.54 15.69 -2.55
C TYR A 47 3.72 14.75 -2.30
N SER A 48 4.04 13.92 -3.31
CA SER A 48 5.10 12.91 -3.26
C SER A 48 6.40 13.36 -3.93
N GLY A 49 6.53 14.67 -4.21
CA GLY A 49 7.71 15.26 -4.82
C GLY A 49 7.96 14.78 -6.25
N VAL A 50 9.23 14.55 -6.60
CA VAL A 50 9.66 14.23 -7.98
C VAL A 50 9.10 12.88 -8.47
N LYS A 51 8.84 11.93 -7.55
CA LYS A 51 8.34 10.60 -7.89
C LYS A 51 6.84 10.57 -7.62
N THR A 52 6.04 10.61 -8.68
CA THR A 52 4.56 10.54 -8.63
C THR A 52 4.02 9.14 -8.89
N GLY A 53 4.89 8.13 -8.79
CA GLY A 53 4.60 6.73 -9.06
C GLY A 53 5.74 5.83 -8.58
N ARG A 54 5.56 4.52 -8.75
CA ARG A 54 6.59 3.54 -8.36
C ARG A 54 7.90 3.75 -9.12
N SER A 55 8.99 3.31 -8.51
CA SER A 55 10.33 3.25 -9.10
C SER A 55 10.82 1.78 -9.22
N PRO A 56 10.25 0.94 -10.12
CA PRO A 56 10.60 -0.48 -10.19
C PRO A 56 12.09 -0.74 -10.44
N LYS A 57 12.75 0.12 -11.23
CA LYS A 57 14.18 0.03 -11.51
C LYS A 57 15.08 0.34 -10.32
N ASP A 58 14.52 0.86 -9.23
CA ASP A 58 15.22 1.19 -7.99
C ASP A 58 14.86 0.22 -6.83
N LYS A 59 13.99 -0.78 -7.09
CA LYS A 59 13.70 -1.85 -6.14
C LYS A 59 14.86 -2.85 -6.09
N ARG A 60 15.27 -3.26 -4.88
CA ARG A 60 16.35 -4.21 -4.63
C ARG A 60 15.95 -5.22 -3.56
N VAL A 61 16.52 -6.43 -3.64
CA VAL A 61 16.34 -7.48 -2.63
C VAL A 61 17.71 -8.00 -2.21
N VAL A 62 17.97 -8.13 -0.91
CA VAL A 62 19.21 -8.73 -0.40
C VAL A 62 19.32 -10.17 -0.90
N ARG A 63 20.47 -10.51 -1.48
CA ARG A 63 20.78 -11.89 -1.87
C ARG A 63 21.38 -12.60 -0.67
N ASN A 64 20.56 -13.42 -0.02
CA ASN A 64 20.93 -14.20 1.15
C ASN A 64 20.84 -15.71 0.85
N PRO A 65 21.81 -16.54 1.27
CA PRO A 65 21.78 -17.98 1.02
C PRO A 65 20.50 -18.71 1.46
N GLN A 66 19.77 -18.21 2.46
CA GLN A 66 18.56 -18.85 2.99
C GLN A 66 17.35 -18.68 2.06
N SER A 67 17.16 -17.50 1.46
CA SER A 67 16.06 -17.19 0.55
C SER A 67 16.44 -17.21 -0.93
N GLU A 68 17.74 -17.34 -1.25
CA GLU A 68 18.25 -17.20 -2.62
C GLU A 68 17.54 -18.09 -3.65
N ASN A 69 17.18 -19.31 -3.24
CA ASN A 69 16.49 -20.28 -4.11
C ASN A 69 14.98 -20.06 -4.18
N ASP A 70 14.40 -19.26 -3.30
CA ASP A 70 12.98 -18.89 -3.34
C ASP A 70 12.72 -17.70 -4.28
N ILE A 71 13.75 -16.87 -4.51
CA ILE A 71 13.60 -15.59 -5.22
C ILE A 71 13.82 -15.78 -6.72
N TRP A 72 12.86 -15.33 -7.51
CA TRP A 72 13.03 -15.22 -8.96
C TRP A 72 13.85 -13.98 -9.34
N TRP A 73 15.17 -14.15 -9.40
CA TRP A 73 16.12 -13.08 -9.72
C TRP A 73 16.00 -12.59 -11.17
N GLY A 74 16.07 -11.26 -11.36
CA GLY A 74 15.98 -10.66 -12.70
C GLY A 74 15.79 -9.15 -12.65
N SER A 75 15.13 -8.62 -13.67
CA SER A 75 14.84 -7.18 -13.79
C SER A 75 13.81 -6.67 -12.77
N VAL A 76 13.02 -7.57 -12.18
CA VAL A 76 12.03 -7.26 -11.12
C VAL A 76 12.66 -7.37 -9.73
N ASN A 77 13.31 -8.49 -9.44
CA ASN A 77 14.03 -8.71 -8.18
C ASN A 77 15.52 -8.61 -8.44
N VAL A 78 16.06 -7.39 -8.29
CA VAL A 78 17.47 -7.09 -8.53
C VAL A 78 18.26 -7.33 -7.24
N PRO A 79 19.30 -8.18 -7.25
CA PRO A 79 20.04 -8.53 -6.04
C PRO A 79 20.94 -7.37 -5.56
N VAL A 80 21.11 -7.27 -4.24
CA VAL A 80 22.16 -6.49 -3.57
C VAL A 80 22.81 -7.32 -2.47
N SER A 81 24.00 -6.92 -2.03
CA SER A 81 24.65 -7.53 -0.85
C SER A 81 24.01 -7.04 0.45
N GLN A 82 24.23 -7.78 1.53
CA GLN A 82 23.90 -7.37 2.89
C GLN A 82 24.52 -6.01 3.25
N GLU A 83 25.80 -5.79 2.92
CA GLU A 83 26.51 -4.52 3.17
C GLU A 83 25.83 -3.31 2.50
N VAL A 84 25.31 -3.48 1.28
CA VAL A 84 24.58 -2.42 0.56
C VAL A 84 23.25 -2.11 1.26
N PHE A 85 22.56 -3.14 1.78
CA PHE A 85 21.35 -2.94 2.56
C PHE A 85 21.65 -2.22 3.88
N GLU A 86 22.67 -2.65 4.62
CA GLU A 86 23.10 -2.02 5.86
C GLU A 86 23.47 -0.55 5.65
N THR A 87 24.20 -0.24 4.57
CA THR A 87 24.50 1.14 4.17
C THR A 87 23.24 1.97 3.95
N ASN A 88 22.22 1.42 3.27
CA ASN A 88 20.96 2.13 3.05
C ASN A 88 20.16 2.27 4.34
N ARG A 89 20.16 1.25 5.20
CA ARG A 89 19.49 1.24 6.51
C ARG A 89 20.09 2.31 7.43
N GLU A 90 21.42 2.34 7.56
CA GLU A 90 22.14 3.34 8.36
C GLU A 90 21.82 4.76 7.87
N ARG A 91 21.84 4.99 6.54
CA ARG A 91 21.44 6.29 5.96
C ARG A 91 20.00 6.68 6.28
N ALA A 92 19.08 5.73 6.29
CA ALA A 92 17.70 6.00 6.66
C ALA A 92 17.59 6.36 8.15
N ILE A 93 18.26 5.60 9.03
CA ILE A 93 18.29 5.85 10.48
C ILE A 93 18.93 7.21 10.78
N ASP A 94 20.07 7.53 10.17
CA ASP A 94 20.73 8.84 10.29
C ASP A 94 19.77 9.97 9.96
N TYR A 95 19.11 9.89 8.80
CA TYR A 95 18.12 10.89 8.41
C TYR A 95 16.97 10.97 9.41
N LEU A 96 16.40 9.84 9.82
CA LEU A 96 15.29 9.80 10.78
C LEU A 96 15.70 10.41 12.13
N ASN A 97 16.94 10.19 12.58
CA ASN A 97 17.52 10.77 13.80
C ASN A 97 17.73 12.28 13.71
N THR A 98 17.79 12.87 12.51
CA THR A 98 17.81 14.33 12.36
C THR A 98 16.44 14.99 12.45
N ARG A 99 15.35 14.23 12.65
CA ARG A 99 13.99 14.77 12.75
C ARG A 99 13.64 15.06 14.21
N ASP A 100 12.96 16.17 14.45
CA ASP A 100 12.45 16.50 15.79
C ASP A 100 11.33 15.56 16.23
N VAL A 101 10.53 15.10 15.27
CA VAL A 101 9.36 14.24 15.48
C VAL A 101 9.36 13.11 14.45
N LEU A 102 9.02 11.90 14.88
CA LEU A 102 8.74 10.77 14.01
C LEU A 102 7.33 10.22 14.24
N TYR A 103 6.79 9.60 13.20
CA TYR A 103 5.50 8.93 13.23
C TYR A 103 5.72 7.43 13.08
N CYS A 104 5.06 6.66 13.94
CA CYS A 104 5.10 5.21 13.91
C CYS A 104 3.68 4.66 13.77
N ILE A 105 3.43 3.83 12.76
CA ILE A 105 2.15 3.13 12.58
C ILE A 105 2.40 1.64 12.78
N ASP A 106 1.87 1.11 13.87
CA ASP A 106 1.75 -0.33 14.10
C ASP A 106 0.36 -0.79 13.64
N ALA A 107 0.31 -1.69 12.66
CA ALA A 107 -0.93 -2.14 12.05
C ALA A 107 -0.81 -3.58 11.54
N PHE A 108 -1.90 -4.15 11.03
CA PHE A 108 -1.91 -5.48 10.46
C PHE A 108 -2.06 -5.47 8.93
N ALA A 109 -1.42 -6.43 8.28
CA ALA A 109 -1.68 -6.81 6.89
C ALA A 109 -2.31 -8.21 6.86
N GLY A 110 -3.50 -8.34 6.30
CA GLY A 110 -4.30 -9.57 6.30
C GLY A 110 -5.43 -9.55 7.34
N TRP A 111 -6.68 -9.66 6.87
CA TRP A 111 -7.87 -9.68 7.74
C TRP A 111 -8.11 -11.01 8.45
N ASP A 112 -7.47 -12.09 8.01
CA ASP A 112 -7.51 -13.38 8.70
C ASP A 112 -6.44 -13.41 9.82
N PRO A 113 -6.84 -13.46 11.12
CA PRO A 113 -5.90 -13.47 12.22
C PRO A 113 -4.89 -14.63 12.21
N LYS A 114 -5.19 -15.74 11.52
CA LYS A 114 -4.28 -16.89 11.38
C LYS A 114 -3.05 -16.57 10.54
N TYR A 115 -3.18 -15.65 9.59
CA TYR A 115 -2.16 -15.34 8.60
C TYR A 115 -1.71 -13.87 8.60
N ARG A 116 -2.31 -13.03 9.44
CA ARG A 116 -2.00 -11.59 9.48
C ARG A 116 -0.56 -11.33 9.90
N LEU A 117 0.06 -10.34 9.26
CA LEU A 117 1.37 -9.82 9.62
C LEU A 117 1.24 -8.54 10.43
N LYS A 118 2.04 -8.42 11.49
CA LYS A 118 2.24 -7.18 12.24
C LYS A 118 3.27 -6.32 11.53
N VAL A 119 2.83 -5.19 11.00
CA VAL A 119 3.68 -4.26 10.26
C VAL A 119 3.89 -3.01 11.10
N ARG A 120 5.15 -2.63 11.29
CA ARG A 120 5.56 -1.34 11.84
C ARG A 120 6.08 -0.44 10.73
N VAL A 121 5.50 0.74 10.59
CA VAL A 121 5.98 1.77 9.65
C VAL A 121 6.54 2.94 10.44
N ILE A 122 7.80 3.28 10.18
CA ILE A 122 8.50 4.43 10.77
C ILE A 122 8.70 5.46 9.64
N CYS A 123 8.17 6.67 9.81
CA CYS A 123 8.27 7.71 8.79
C CYS A 123 8.41 9.11 9.39
N SER A 124 8.99 10.03 8.61
CA SER A 124 9.19 11.41 9.05
C SER A 124 8.03 12.36 8.69
N ARG A 125 7.02 11.87 7.97
CA ARG A 125 5.95 12.71 7.38
C ARG A 125 4.57 12.29 7.90
N PRO A 126 3.73 13.22 8.39
CA PRO A 126 2.35 12.91 8.77
C PRO A 126 1.51 12.37 7.61
N TYR A 127 1.76 12.82 6.37
CA TYR A 127 1.09 12.28 5.17
C TYR A 127 1.36 10.76 5.00
N HIS A 128 2.60 10.32 5.15
CA HIS A 128 2.96 8.89 5.05
C HIS A 128 2.33 8.07 6.19
N ALA A 129 2.30 8.63 7.40
CA ALA A 129 1.64 8.00 8.53
C ALA A 129 0.13 7.87 8.34
N LEU A 130 -0.55 8.91 7.83
CA LEU A 130 -1.98 8.87 7.54
C LEU A 130 -2.28 7.86 6.44
N PHE A 131 -1.45 7.85 5.39
CA PHE A 131 -1.58 6.88 4.32
C PHE A 131 -1.51 5.43 4.86
N MET A 132 -0.51 5.10 5.68
CA MET A 132 -0.39 3.73 6.21
C MET A 132 -1.41 3.38 7.30
N HIS A 133 -1.85 4.36 8.09
CA HIS A 133 -3.00 4.22 8.99
C HIS A 133 -4.28 3.86 8.21
N THR A 134 -4.40 4.37 6.99
CA THR A 134 -5.53 4.13 6.09
C THR A 134 -5.41 2.80 5.35
N MET A 135 -4.24 2.49 4.79
CA MET A 135 -4.04 1.32 3.94
C MET A 135 -3.85 0.00 4.70
N LEU A 136 -3.42 0.05 5.97
CA LEU A 136 -3.32 -1.15 6.80
C LEU A 136 -4.51 -1.27 7.75
N ILE A 137 -4.69 -2.49 8.27
CA ILE A 137 -5.77 -2.81 9.21
C ILE A 137 -5.39 -2.26 10.58
N ARG A 138 -6.21 -1.35 11.10
CA ARG A 138 -5.94 -0.68 12.36
C ARG A 138 -6.19 -1.63 13.54
N PRO A 139 -5.24 -1.75 14.48
CA PRO A 139 -5.43 -2.55 15.67
C PRO A 139 -6.49 -1.91 16.58
N THR A 140 -7.18 -2.72 17.37
CA THR A 140 -7.92 -2.19 18.53
C THR A 140 -6.95 -1.59 19.57
N ARG A 141 -7.49 -0.92 20.59
CA ARG A 141 -6.67 -0.40 21.69
C ARG A 141 -5.95 -1.52 22.44
N GLU A 142 -6.63 -2.65 22.66
CA GLU A 142 -6.03 -3.83 23.29
C GLU A 142 -4.93 -4.42 22.40
N GLU A 143 -5.22 -4.63 21.11
CA GLU A 143 -4.23 -5.17 20.17
C GLU A 143 -2.99 -4.28 20.01
N LEU A 144 -3.16 -2.96 20.07
CA LEU A 144 -2.03 -2.02 20.02
C LEU A 144 -1.19 -2.05 21.29
N ALA A 145 -1.83 -2.21 22.45
CA ALA A 145 -1.15 -2.37 23.73
C ALA A 145 -0.33 -3.67 23.76
N ASP A 146 -0.89 -4.74 23.19
CA ASP A 146 -0.31 -6.08 23.14
C ASP A 146 0.42 -6.40 21.81
N PHE A 147 0.72 -5.38 20.99
CA PHE A 147 1.26 -5.56 19.63
C PHE A 147 2.57 -6.37 19.60
N GLY A 148 3.41 -6.19 20.62
CA GLY A 148 4.70 -6.87 20.75
C GLY A 148 5.67 -6.53 19.61
N LYS A 149 6.52 -7.51 19.25
CA LYS A 149 7.48 -7.39 18.14
C LYS A 149 6.74 -7.44 16.80
N PRO A 150 6.97 -6.49 15.87
CA PRO A 150 6.42 -6.58 14.51
C PRO A 150 7.07 -7.74 13.72
N ASP A 151 6.31 -8.28 12.77
CA ASP A 151 6.78 -9.25 11.78
C ASP A 151 7.45 -8.57 10.58
N ALA A 152 7.18 -7.28 10.35
CA ALA A 152 7.88 -6.51 9.33
C ALA A 152 8.04 -5.04 9.73
N VAL A 153 9.16 -4.43 9.34
CA VAL A 153 9.46 -3.02 9.65
C VAL A 153 9.80 -2.23 8.38
N ILE A 154 9.13 -1.11 8.17
CA ILE A 154 9.38 -0.19 7.07
C ILE A 154 10.03 1.09 7.61
N PHE A 155 11.21 1.41 7.12
CA PHE A 155 11.90 2.68 7.38
C PHE A 155 11.70 3.60 6.17
N ASN A 156 10.74 4.51 6.27
CA ASN A 156 10.49 5.49 5.23
C ASN A 156 11.26 6.79 5.51
N ALA A 157 12.44 6.87 4.91
CA ALA A 157 13.29 8.05 4.84
C ALA A 157 13.27 8.66 3.44
N GLY A 158 12.11 8.64 2.76
CA GLY A 158 11.94 9.00 1.35
C GLY A 158 12.44 10.38 0.93
N ARG A 159 12.47 11.35 1.86
CA ARG A 159 13.04 12.69 1.63
C ARG A 159 14.56 12.70 1.54
N PHE A 160 15.24 11.65 2.01
CA PHE A 160 16.69 11.53 1.97
C PHE A 160 17.14 10.67 0.79
N PRO A 161 18.08 11.13 -0.04
CA PRO A 161 18.48 10.39 -1.22
C PRO A 161 19.35 9.16 -0.87
N ALA A 162 19.17 8.11 -1.65
CA ALA A 162 20.13 7.01 -1.74
C ALA A 162 21.48 7.51 -2.29
N ASN A 163 22.57 6.86 -1.88
CA ASN A 163 23.89 7.17 -2.37
C ASN A 163 24.15 6.45 -3.71
N ARG A 164 24.28 7.22 -4.79
CA ARG A 164 24.57 6.70 -6.15
C ARG A 164 25.93 6.02 -6.29
N HIS A 165 26.82 6.24 -5.32
CA HIS A 165 28.13 5.58 -5.29
C HIS A 165 28.11 4.24 -4.56
N THR A 166 27.01 3.88 -3.90
CA THR A 166 26.81 2.55 -3.32
C THR A 166 26.58 1.53 -4.43
N THR A 167 27.28 0.39 -4.37
CA THR A 167 27.18 -0.68 -5.38
C THR A 167 25.73 -1.10 -5.62
N GLY A 168 25.32 -1.17 -6.90
CA GLY A 168 23.96 -1.56 -7.30
C GLY A 168 22.91 -0.44 -7.26
N MET A 169 23.25 0.77 -6.77
CA MET A 169 22.37 1.94 -6.83
C MET A 169 22.51 2.67 -8.16
N THR A 170 21.39 2.82 -8.87
CA THR A 170 21.36 3.43 -10.22
C THR A 170 20.83 4.86 -10.22
N SER A 171 20.23 5.30 -9.11
CA SER A 171 19.63 6.63 -8.97
C SER A 171 19.71 7.12 -7.52
N LYS A 172 19.13 8.30 -7.26
CA LYS A 172 18.98 8.81 -5.89
C LYS A 172 17.84 8.13 -5.13
N THR A 173 17.09 7.24 -5.77
CA THR A 173 15.98 6.49 -5.19
C THR A 173 16.45 5.06 -4.89
N SER A 174 15.99 4.50 -3.77
CA SER A 174 16.20 3.10 -3.43
C SER A 174 15.03 2.57 -2.61
N VAL A 175 14.54 1.39 -2.98
CA VAL A 175 13.53 0.62 -2.24
C VAL A 175 14.15 -0.76 -2.00
N THR A 176 14.85 -0.92 -0.88
CA THR A 176 15.64 -2.14 -0.61
C THR A 176 14.95 -3.00 0.44
N LEU A 177 14.73 -4.27 0.10
CA LEU A 177 14.10 -5.28 0.96
C LEU A 177 15.13 -6.29 1.46
N ASN A 178 15.10 -6.61 2.74
CA ASN A 178 15.80 -7.73 3.35
C ASN A 178 14.75 -8.70 3.91
N LEU A 179 14.70 -9.93 3.37
CA LEU A 179 13.68 -10.91 3.75
C LEU A 179 14.01 -11.63 5.05
N GLU A 180 15.29 -11.75 5.40
CA GLU A 180 15.72 -12.39 6.65
C GLU A 180 15.56 -11.48 7.86
N GLU A 181 15.71 -10.17 7.65
CA GLU A 181 15.43 -9.18 8.68
C GLU A 181 14.00 -8.64 8.63
N GLU A 182 13.22 -9.02 7.62
CA GLU A 182 11.84 -8.57 7.37
C GLU A 182 11.72 -7.03 7.34
N GLN A 183 12.70 -6.39 6.72
CA GLN A 183 12.87 -4.93 6.70
C GLN A 183 12.82 -4.35 5.30
N LEU A 184 12.15 -3.21 5.16
CA LEU A 184 12.11 -2.42 3.94
C LEU A 184 12.66 -1.01 4.19
N ILE A 185 13.64 -0.60 3.40
CA ILE A 185 14.24 0.73 3.45
C ILE A 185 13.83 1.53 2.21
N ILE A 186 13.27 2.71 2.43
CA ILE A 186 12.86 3.64 1.37
C ILE A 186 13.67 4.93 1.47
N LEU A 187 14.39 5.25 0.40
CA LEU A 187 15.19 6.47 0.23
C LEU A 187 14.88 7.13 -1.13
N GLY A 188 14.86 8.46 -1.15
CA GLY A 188 14.79 9.28 -2.37
C GLY A 188 13.51 9.14 -3.19
N THR A 189 12.43 8.70 -2.59
CA THR A 189 11.07 8.72 -3.15
C THR A 189 10.08 8.97 -2.02
N GLU A 190 9.16 9.90 -2.22
CA GLU A 190 8.10 10.19 -1.25
C GLU A 190 6.75 9.61 -1.69
N TYR A 191 6.71 8.83 -2.78
CA TYR A 191 5.49 8.16 -3.26
C TYR A 191 5.01 7.12 -2.26
N ALA A 192 3.84 7.32 -1.65
CA ALA A 192 3.37 6.46 -0.57
C ALA A 192 3.08 5.02 -1.01
N GLY A 193 2.79 4.83 -2.31
CA GLY A 193 2.58 3.51 -2.89
C GLY A 193 3.78 2.56 -2.78
N GLU A 194 4.99 3.04 -2.52
CA GLU A 194 6.14 2.17 -2.22
C GLU A 194 5.99 1.44 -0.89
N MET A 195 5.39 2.09 0.13
CA MET A 195 5.12 1.42 1.41
C MET A 195 4.05 0.33 1.24
N LYS A 196 2.94 0.64 0.57
CA LYS A 196 1.86 -0.32 0.24
C LYS A 196 2.43 -1.54 -0.49
N LYS A 197 3.07 -1.33 -1.64
CA LYS A 197 3.60 -2.43 -2.45
C LYS A 197 4.81 -3.12 -1.83
N GLY A 198 5.48 -2.45 -0.88
CA GLY A 198 6.47 -3.05 0.02
C GLY A 198 5.86 -4.13 0.91
N VAL A 199 4.78 -3.80 1.62
CA VAL A 199 4.00 -4.78 2.41
C VAL A 199 3.52 -5.91 1.52
N PHE A 200 2.93 -5.59 0.36
CA PHE A 200 2.48 -6.62 -0.57
C PHE A 200 3.59 -7.54 -1.06
N THR A 201 4.80 -7.00 -1.31
CA THR A 201 5.95 -7.82 -1.68
C THR A 201 6.31 -8.81 -0.58
N MET A 202 6.29 -8.39 0.69
CA MET A 202 6.55 -9.26 1.83
C MET A 202 5.46 -10.35 1.97
N VAL A 203 4.19 -9.99 1.81
CA VAL A 203 3.08 -10.97 1.81
C VAL A 203 3.23 -11.97 0.67
N ASN A 204 3.63 -11.53 -0.53
CA ASN A 204 3.86 -12.44 -1.67
C ASN A 204 5.00 -13.44 -1.43
N TYR A 205 5.91 -13.17 -0.50
CA TYR A 205 6.96 -14.11 -0.11
C TYR A 205 6.52 -15.01 1.04
N LEU A 206 5.90 -14.44 2.08
CA LEU A 206 5.56 -15.14 3.32
C LEU A 206 4.30 -15.99 3.19
N ALA A 207 3.26 -15.52 2.50
CA ALA A 207 1.99 -16.24 2.40
C ALA A 207 2.14 -17.61 1.70
N PRO A 208 2.87 -17.75 0.58
CA PRO A 208 3.09 -19.07 -0.03
C PRO A 208 3.82 -20.05 0.89
N LYS A 209 4.74 -19.59 1.74
CA LYS A 209 5.41 -20.43 2.75
C LYS A 209 4.45 -20.95 3.82
N MET A 210 3.34 -20.25 4.04
CA MET A 210 2.24 -20.67 4.92
C MET A 210 1.16 -21.48 4.19
N GLY A 211 1.36 -21.83 2.91
CA GLY A 211 0.37 -22.53 2.09
C GLY A 211 -0.79 -21.65 1.62
N VAL A 212 -0.62 -20.33 1.63
CA VAL A 212 -1.65 -19.35 1.24
C VAL A 212 -1.27 -18.69 -0.09
N LEU A 213 -2.21 -18.65 -1.04
CA LEU A 213 -2.01 -17.98 -2.31
C LEU A 213 -2.21 -16.47 -2.16
N SER A 214 -1.17 -15.68 -2.35
CA SER A 214 -1.29 -14.22 -2.48
C SER A 214 -1.69 -13.82 -3.91
N MET A 215 -2.53 -12.81 -4.03
CA MET A 215 -3.18 -12.42 -5.28
C MET A 215 -3.21 -10.89 -5.44
N HIS A 216 -2.94 -10.42 -6.65
CA HIS A 216 -3.14 -9.02 -7.04
C HIS A 216 -4.45 -8.90 -7.83
N CYS A 217 -5.55 -8.77 -7.11
CA CYS A 217 -6.91 -8.80 -7.63
C CYS A 217 -7.83 -7.91 -6.78
N SER A 218 -8.98 -7.51 -7.32
CA SER A 218 -10.10 -7.11 -6.46
C SER A 218 -10.93 -8.36 -6.10
N ALA A 219 -11.65 -8.29 -4.99
CA ALA A 219 -12.55 -9.37 -4.58
C ALA A 219 -13.86 -8.82 -4.03
N THR A 220 -14.95 -9.51 -4.35
CA THR A 220 -16.30 -9.18 -3.88
C THR A 220 -17.00 -10.45 -3.40
N ALA A 221 -17.95 -10.32 -2.47
CA ALA A 221 -18.77 -11.43 -2.00
C ALA A 221 -20.25 -11.19 -2.26
N ASP A 222 -20.96 -12.28 -2.53
CA ASP A 222 -22.41 -12.28 -2.54
C ASP A 222 -22.97 -12.06 -1.12
N LYS A 223 -24.00 -11.23 -1.00
CA LYS A 223 -24.57 -10.79 0.29
C LYS A 223 -25.24 -11.92 1.06
N GLU A 224 -25.82 -12.90 0.37
CA GLU A 224 -26.60 -13.97 0.99
C GLU A 224 -25.77 -15.23 1.23
N THR A 225 -24.99 -15.63 0.22
CA THR A 225 -24.23 -16.89 0.23
C THR A 225 -22.82 -16.75 0.78
N GLY A 226 -22.25 -15.53 0.79
CA GLY A 226 -20.87 -15.29 1.20
C GLY A 226 -19.80 -15.86 0.24
N ARG A 227 -20.22 -16.39 -0.91
CA ARG A 227 -19.33 -16.85 -1.99
C ARG A 227 -18.64 -15.65 -2.63
N SER A 228 -17.34 -15.78 -2.87
CA SER A 228 -16.56 -14.68 -3.44
C SER A 228 -16.38 -14.79 -4.96
N SER A 229 -16.02 -13.68 -5.57
CA SER A 229 -15.52 -13.61 -6.94
C SER A 229 -14.24 -12.77 -6.90
N VAL A 230 -13.19 -13.24 -7.57
CA VAL A 230 -11.90 -12.54 -7.66
C VAL A 230 -11.68 -12.04 -9.09
N LEU A 231 -11.20 -10.80 -9.22
CA LEU A 231 -11.00 -10.14 -10.50
C LEU A 231 -9.54 -9.72 -10.62
N PHE A 232 -8.78 -10.45 -11.44
CA PHE A 232 -7.41 -10.09 -11.80
C PHE A 232 -7.39 -9.12 -12.97
N GLY A 233 -6.38 -8.27 -13.02
CA GLY A 233 -6.19 -7.33 -14.10
C GLY A 233 -5.14 -6.27 -13.75
N LEU A 234 -4.61 -5.59 -14.76
CA LEU A 234 -3.68 -4.49 -14.54
C LEU A 234 -4.42 -3.20 -14.15
N SER A 235 -3.66 -2.15 -13.85
CA SER A 235 -4.26 -0.83 -13.61
C SER A 235 -4.98 -0.35 -14.88
N GLY A 236 -6.23 0.11 -14.75
CA GLY A 236 -7.02 0.62 -15.88
C GLY A 236 -7.80 -0.44 -16.67
N THR A 237 -7.78 -1.71 -16.28
CA THR A 237 -8.56 -2.78 -16.94
C THR A 237 -9.99 -2.94 -16.40
N GLY A 238 -10.46 -1.99 -15.58
CA GLY A 238 -11.81 -2.01 -15.00
C GLY A 238 -12.00 -2.80 -13.69
N LYS A 239 -10.91 -3.26 -13.03
CA LYS A 239 -11.01 -3.99 -11.74
C LYS A 239 -11.86 -3.26 -10.71
N THR A 240 -11.51 -2.00 -10.43
CA THR A 240 -12.15 -1.17 -9.41
C THR A 240 -13.62 -0.93 -9.75
N THR A 241 -13.90 -0.54 -10.99
CA THR A 241 -15.26 -0.30 -11.50
C THR A 241 -16.14 -1.55 -11.41
N LEU A 242 -15.63 -2.73 -11.82
CA LEU A 242 -16.40 -3.97 -11.76
C LEU A 242 -16.55 -4.53 -10.34
N SER A 243 -15.62 -4.23 -9.44
CA SER A 243 -15.77 -4.59 -8.02
C SER A 243 -16.71 -3.66 -7.24
N ALA A 244 -16.99 -2.46 -7.76
CA ALA A 244 -17.95 -1.52 -7.20
C ALA A 244 -19.41 -1.87 -7.59
N ASP A 245 -19.76 -3.15 -7.55
CA ASP A 245 -21.14 -3.59 -7.79
C ASP A 245 -21.98 -3.38 -6.51
N PRO A 246 -23.02 -2.51 -6.52
CA PRO A 246 -23.85 -2.25 -5.35
C PRO A 246 -24.60 -3.49 -4.85
N LYS A 247 -24.75 -4.54 -5.67
CA LYS A 247 -25.39 -5.81 -5.30
C LYS A 247 -24.46 -6.73 -4.54
N ARG A 248 -23.15 -6.53 -4.63
CA ARG A 248 -22.14 -7.35 -3.95
C ARG A 248 -21.51 -6.57 -2.80
N GLN A 249 -20.85 -7.29 -1.89
CA GLN A 249 -20.03 -6.66 -0.86
C GLN A 249 -18.57 -6.60 -1.32
N LEU A 250 -17.95 -5.43 -1.21
CA LEU A 250 -16.52 -5.29 -1.51
C LEU A 250 -15.70 -5.96 -0.40
N ILE A 251 -14.79 -6.86 -0.78
CA ILE A 251 -13.78 -7.43 0.14
C ILE A 251 -12.52 -6.57 0.12
N GLY A 252 -12.07 -6.19 -1.08
CA GLY A 252 -10.97 -5.26 -1.30
C GLY A 252 -10.75 -5.00 -2.79
N ASP A 253 -9.98 -3.96 -3.12
CA ASP A 253 -9.81 -3.47 -4.49
C ASP A 253 -8.53 -3.96 -5.19
N ASP A 254 -7.53 -4.46 -4.47
CA ASP A 254 -6.20 -4.66 -5.06
C ASP A 254 -5.40 -5.89 -4.57
N GLU A 255 -5.41 -6.21 -3.27
CA GLU A 255 -4.49 -7.21 -2.70
C GLU A 255 -5.21 -8.21 -1.77
N HIS A 256 -5.21 -9.49 -2.13
CA HIS A 256 -5.89 -10.55 -1.36
C HIS A 256 -5.00 -11.77 -1.15
N CYS A 257 -5.42 -12.59 -0.21
CA CYS A 257 -4.92 -13.94 0.00
C CYS A 257 -6.06 -14.94 -0.08
N TRP A 258 -5.77 -16.15 -0.56
CA TRP A 258 -6.68 -17.29 -0.58
C TRP A 258 -6.07 -18.44 0.21
N SER A 259 -6.70 -18.76 1.35
CA SER A 259 -6.36 -19.85 2.26
C SER A 259 -7.36 -21.01 2.17
N ASP A 260 -7.18 -22.03 3.01
CA ASP A 260 -8.13 -23.13 3.18
C ASP A 260 -9.53 -22.68 3.65
N ASP A 261 -9.64 -21.49 4.24
CA ASP A 261 -10.89 -20.96 4.80
C ASP A 261 -11.63 -19.99 3.85
N GLY A 262 -10.95 -19.52 2.79
CA GLY A 262 -11.53 -18.60 1.82
C GLY A 262 -10.58 -17.47 1.40
N VAL A 263 -11.15 -16.32 1.04
CA VAL A 263 -10.41 -15.14 0.58
C VAL A 263 -10.45 -14.06 1.65
N PHE A 264 -9.32 -13.42 1.91
CA PHE A 264 -9.24 -12.25 2.78
C PHE A 264 -8.42 -11.13 2.15
N ASN A 265 -8.82 -9.89 2.44
CA ASN A 265 -8.08 -8.71 2.02
C ASN A 265 -6.78 -8.59 2.83
N ILE A 266 -5.72 -8.10 2.19
CA ILE A 266 -4.46 -7.75 2.87
C ILE A 266 -4.57 -6.35 3.51
N GLU A 267 -5.37 -5.47 2.91
CA GLU A 267 -5.39 -4.03 3.20
C GLU A 267 -6.56 -3.61 4.10
N GLY A 268 -6.41 -2.49 4.81
CA GLY A 268 -7.47 -1.82 5.58
C GLY A 268 -8.14 -0.64 4.87
N GLY A 269 -7.78 -0.40 3.60
CA GLY A 269 -8.25 0.71 2.79
C GLY A 269 -8.07 0.46 1.31
N CYS A 270 -8.42 1.46 0.49
CA CYS A 270 -8.28 1.42 -0.96
C CYS A 270 -7.36 2.53 -1.44
N TYR A 271 -6.69 2.32 -2.58
CA TYR A 271 -5.79 3.31 -3.19
C TYR A 271 -6.12 3.58 -4.66
N ALA A 272 -7.28 4.22 -4.86
CA ALA A 272 -7.88 4.45 -6.16
C ALA A 272 -7.11 5.49 -6.98
N LYS A 273 -7.25 5.39 -8.31
CA LYS A 273 -6.89 6.50 -9.20
C LYS A 273 -7.92 7.62 -9.04
N ALA A 274 -7.44 8.86 -9.00
CA ALA A 274 -8.29 10.04 -8.86
C ALA A 274 -8.45 10.82 -10.18
N ILE A 275 -7.66 10.50 -11.21
CA ILE A 275 -7.78 11.13 -12.52
C ILE A 275 -9.17 10.89 -13.12
N ASP A 276 -9.78 11.94 -13.64
CA ASP A 276 -11.12 11.93 -14.25
C ASP A 276 -12.24 11.43 -13.32
N LEU A 277 -12.01 11.45 -12.00
CA LEU A 277 -13.00 11.05 -11.03
C LEU A 277 -14.16 12.05 -10.99
N THR A 278 -15.37 11.54 -11.16
CA THR A 278 -16.62 12.32 -11.04
C THR A 278 -17.57 11.63 -10.08
N HIS A 279 -18.50 12.40 -9.50
CA HIS A 279 -19.53 11.83 -8.63
C HIS A 279 -20.45 10.87 -9.41
N GLU A 280 -20.68 11.14 -10.69
CA GLU A 280 -21.56 10.37 -11.56
C GLU A 280 -20.94 9.03 -11.99
N SER A 281 -19.65 9.00 -12.29
CA SER A 281 -18.95 7.78 -12.75
C SER A 281 -18.62 6.82 -11.60
N GLU A 282 -18.14 7.36 -10.48
CA GLU A 282 -17.63 6.57 -9.34
C GLU A 282 -18.08 7.16 -7.99
N PRO A 283 -19.40 7.16 -7.69
CA PRO A 283 -19.99 7.87 -6.55
C PRO A 283 -19.44 7.43 -5.19
N ASP A 284 -19.18 6.13 -5.01
CA ASP A 284 -18.68 5.59 -3.74
C ASP A 284 -17.24 6.05 -3.47
N ILE A 285 -16.40 6.07 -4.50
CA ILE A 285 -15.02 6.52 -4.41
C ILE A 285 -14.99 8.03 -4.16
N PHE A 286 -15.76 8.80 -4.93
CA PHE A 286 -15.86 10.24 -4.76
C PHE A 286 -16.28 10.62 -3.33
N GLN A 287 -17.28 9.95 -2.77
CA GLN A 287 -17.75 10.19 -1.40
C GLN A 287 -16.77 9.73 -0.31
N ALA A 288 -15.94 8.73 -0.60
CA ALA A 288 -14.91 8.26 0.32
C ALA A 288 -13.74 9.26 0.47
N LEU A 289 -13.56 10.20 -0.47
CA LEU A 289 -12.49 11.20 -0.42
C LEU A 289 -12.85 12.37 0.51
N ARG A 290 -12.99 12.09 1.81
CA ARG A 290 -13.36 13.03 2.88
C ARG A 290 -12.35 13.00 4.04
N PHE A 291 -12.65 13.66 5.17
CA PHE A 291 -11.79 13.62 6.37
C PHE A 291 -11.32 12.20 6.70
N GLY A 292 -10.01 12.02 6.92
CA GLY A 292 -9.35 10.71 7.09
C GLY A 292 -8.78 10.10 5.81
N ALA A 293 -9.16 10.62 4.63
CA ALA A 293 -8.59 10.23 3.35
C ALA A 293 -7.39 11.12 2.96
N VAL A 294 -6.60 10.63 2.01
CA VAL A 294 -5.47 11.35 1.41
C VAL A 294 -5.69 11.45 -0.09
N LEU A 295 -5.52 12.65 -0.64
CA LEU A 295 -5.42 12.92 -2.07
C LEU A 295 -3.96 13.19 -2.40
N GLU A 296 -3.37 12.33 -3.21
CA GLU A 296 -1.96 12.41 -3.58
C GLU A 296 -1.80 13.07 -4.96
N ASN A 297 -1.00 14.14 -5.01
CA ASN A 297 -0.59 14.83 -6.24
C ASN A 297 -1.73 15.45 -7.07
N VAL A 298 -2.90 15.72 -6.46
CA VAL A 298 -3.99 16.41 -7.14
C VAL A 298 -3.74 17.92 -7.23
N VAL A 299 -4.33 18.57 -8.22
CA VAL A 299 -4.41 20.03 -8.32
C VAL A 299 -5.75 20.47 -7.77
N TYR A 300 -5.78 21.61 -7.08
CA TYR A 300 -6.98 22.16 -6.48
C TYR A 300 -7.02 23.68 -6.63
N ASP A 301 -8.21 24.25 -6.56
CA ASP A 301 -8.41 25.70 -6.53
C ASP A 301 -8.09 26.24 -5.13
N GLU A 302 -7.12 27.16 -5.00
CA GLU A 302 -6.69 27.67 -3.69
C GLU A 302 -7.77 28.50 -2.95
N ALA A 303 -8.75 29.07 -3.66
CA ALA A 303 -9.77 29.90 -3.04
C ALA A 303 -10.94 29.06 -2.47
N GLN A 304 -11.37 28.05 -3.22
CA GLN A 304 -12.51 27.18 -2.88
C GLN A 304 -12.08 25.84 -2.29
N HIS A 305 -10.81 25.46 -2.44
CA HIS A 305 -10.26 24.16 -2.06
C HIS A 305 -10.89 22.97 -2.82
N GLU A 306 -11.56 23.23 -3.95
CA GLU A 306 -12.12 22.19 -4.81
C GLU A 306 -11.03 21.54 -5.65
N VAL A 307 -11.05 20.22 -5.75
CA VAL A 307 -10.05 19.44 -6.47
C VAL A 307 -10.44 19.35 -7.94
N ASP A 308 -9.50 19.66 -8.84
CA ASP A 308 -9.65 19.44 -10.26
C ASP A 308 -9.08 18.07 -10.63
N PHE A 309 -9.96 17.06 -10.66
CA PHE A 309 -9.61 15.68 -10.98
C PHE A 309 -9.20 15.46 -12.45
N HIS A 310 -9.47 16.42 -13.34
CA HIS A 310 -9.04 16.36 -14.74
C HIS A 310 -7.65 16.97 -14.95
N ASN A 311 -7.14 17.74 -13.98
CA ASN A 311 -5.86 18.42 -14.10
C ASN A 311 -4.69 17.48 -13.77
N THR A 312 -3.98 17.09 -14.82
CA THR A 312 -2.82 16.17 -14.76
C THR A 312 -1.48 16.90 -14.86
N SER A 313 -1.45 18.22 -14.65
CA SER A 313 -0.21 19.02 -14.78
C SER A 313 0.94 18.55 -13.88
N ILE A 314 0.62 17.88 -12.77
CA ILE A 314 1.60 17.20 -11.89
C ILE A 314 1.85 15.77 -12.37
N THR A 315 0.78 14.99 -12.59
CA THR A 315 0.84 13.59 -13.01
C THR A 315 -0.53 13.09 -13.48
N GLU A 316 -0.55 12.08 -14.36
CA GLU A 316 -1.76 11.29 -14.65
C GLU A 316 -2.04 10.22 -13.58
N ASN A 317 -1.08 10.00 -12.66
CA ASN A 317 -1.20 9.04 -11.57
C ASN A 317 -1.63 9.73 -10.28
N THR A 318 -2.62 10.63 -10.34
CA THR A 318 -3.26 11.17 -9.14
C THR A 318 -4.00 10.06 -8.40
N ARG A 319 -4.01 10.13 -7.07
CA ARG A 319 -4.52 9.02 -6.24
C ARG A 319 -5.37 9.50 -5.07
N GLY A 320 -6.29 8.64 -4.65
CA GLY A 320 -7.08 8.79 -3.45
C GLY A 320 -6.91 7.56 -2.55
N ALA A 321 -6.42 7.75 -1.33
CA ALA A 321 -6.35 6.71 -0.31
C ALA A 321 -7.42 6.95 0.75
N TYR A 322 -8.27 5.96 1.01
CA TYR A 322 -9.35 6.07 1.99
C TYR A 322 -9.59 4.73 2.72
N PRO A 323 -10.05 4.78 3.98
CA PRO A 323 -10.34 3.56 4.74
C PRO A 323 -11.46 2.75 4.08
N ILE A 324 -11.40 1.43 4.18
CA ILE A 324 -12.38 0.53 3.56
C ILE A 324 -13.80 0.78 4.10
N GLU A 325 -13.91 1.25 5.34
CA GLU A 325 -15.16 1.62 6.01
C GLU A 325 -15.90 2.80 5.35
N TYR A 326 -15.24 3.52 4.45
CA TYR A 326 -15.88 4.61 3.72
C TYR A 326 -16.69 4.11 2.51
N ILE A 327 -16.48 2.86 2.12
CA ILE A 327 -17.27 2.20 1.08
C ILE A 327 -18.49 1.54 1.73
N GLY A 328 -19.69 2.05 1.43
CA GLY A 328 -20.92 1.68 2.13
C GLY A 328 -21.33 0.20 2.01
N ASN A 329 -20.93 -0.47 0.93
CA ASN A 329 -21.17 -1.90 0.72
C ASN A 329 -19.94 -2.77 1.03
N ALA A 330 -18.87 -2.24 1.64
CA ALA A 330 -17.75 -3.08 2.04
C ALA A 330 -18.15 -4.11 3.10
N ARG A 331 -17.55 -5.30 3.02
CA ARG A 331 -17.69 -6.34 4.05
C ARG A 331 -16.63 -6.12 5.13
N ILE A 332 -17.06 -6.04 6.38
CA ILE A 332 -16.18 -5.93 7.55
C ILE A 332 -16.56 -7.03 8.54
N PRO A 333 -15.65 -7.96 8.90
CA PRO A 333 -14.27 -8.08 8.44
C PRO A 333 -14.17 -8.43 6.95
N CYS A 334 -13.09 -8.01 6.28
CA CYS A 334 -12.88 -8.22 4.85
C CYS A 334 -12.43 -9.65 4.52
N VAL A 335 -13.25 -10.64 4.92
CA VAL A 335 -13.06 -12.07 4.72
C VAL A 335 -14.33 -12.66 4.09
N ALA A 336 -14.18 -13.54 3.11
CA ALA A 336 -15.26 -14.23 2.43
C ALA A 336 -14.92 -15.71 2.19
N GLY A 337 -15.93 -16.52 1.83
CA GLY A 337 -15.70 -17.91 1.45
C GLY A 337 -14.93 -18.05 0.14
N HIS A 338 -14.67 -19.29 -0.28
CA HIS A 338 -13.95 -19.58 -1.51
C HIS A 338 -14.57 -18.90 -2.75
N PRO A 339 -13.71 -18.50 -3.71
CA PRO A 339 -14.18 -17.89 -4.94
C PRO A 339 -14.90 -18.94 -5.79
N THR A 340 -16.12 -18.63 -6.22
CA THR A 340 -16.81 -19.42 -7.25
C THR A 340 -16.47 -18.95 -8.65
N ASP A 341 -15.97 -17.72 -8.77
CA ASP A 341 -15.67 -17.08 -10.03
C ASP A 341 -14.26 -16.46 -9.96
N VAL A 342 -13.44 -16.80 -10.95
CA VAL A 342 -12.11 -16.21 -11.18
C VAL A 342 -12.15 -15.52 -12.54
N ILE A 343 -12.04 -14.20 -12.53
CA ILE A 343 -12.22 -13.37 -13.71
C ILE A 343 -10.89 -12.71 -14.06
N PHE A 344 -10.42 -12.90 -15.29
CA PHE A 344 -9.24 -12.23 -15.82
C PHE A 344 -9.65 -11.08 -16.73
N LEU A 345 -9.37 -9.85 -16.30
CA LEU A 345 -9.65 -8.64 -17.06
C LEU A 345 -8.43 -8.27 -17.90
N THR A 346 -8.66 -8.09 -19.19
CA THR A 346 -7.64 -7.68 -20.15
C THR A 346 -8.18 -6.57 -21.03
N CYS A 347 -7.36 -5.55 -21.28
CA CYS A 347 -7.66 -4.50 -22.23
C CYS A 347 -6.93 -4.83 -23.54
N ASP A 348 -7.58 -5.62 -24.39
CA ASP A 348 -7.01 -6.04 -25.67
C ASP A 348 -7.10 -4.93 -26.73
N ALA A 349 -6.02 -4.17 -26.87
CA ALA A 349 -5.91 -3.11 -27.87
C ALA A 349 -5.94 -3.62 -29.33
N PHE A 350 -5.73 -4.93 -29.55
CA PHE A 350 -5.79 -5.53 -30.89
C PHE A 350 -7.22 -5.91 -31.30
N GLY A 351 -8.16 -5.96 -30.36
CA GLY A 351 -9.56 -6.31 -30.62
C GLY A 351 -9.74 -7.75 -31.12
N VAL A 352 -8.87 -8.67 -30.70
CA VAL A 352 -8.87 -10.08 -31.11
C VAL A 352 -9.65 -10.94 -30.13
N LEU A 353 -9.48 -10.70 -28.84
CA LEU A 353 -10.13 -11.49 -27.80
C LEU A 353 -11.65 -11.26 -27.82
N PRO A 354 -12.45 -12.33 -27.62
CA PRO A 354 -13.89 -12.16 -27.46
C PRO A 354 -14.20 -11.40 -26.17
N PRO A 355 -15.39 -10.79 -26.05
CA PRO A 355 -15.77 -10.05 -24.83
C PRO A 355 -15.73 -10.88 -23.54
N VAL A 356 -16.02 -12.19 -23.64
CA VAL A 356 -15.93 -13.13 -22.52
C VAL A 356 -15.63 -14.54 -23.04
N SER A 357 -14.75 -15.26 -22.34
CA SER A 357 -14.39 -16.66 -22.60
C SER A 357 -14.44 -17.47 -21.31
N ARG A 358 -14.95 -18.70 -21.38
CA ARG A 358 -14.81 -19.67 -20.28
C ARG A 358 -13.55 -20.49 -20.50
N LEU A 359 -12.62 -20.40 -19.57
CA LEU A 359 -11.32 -21.06 -19.65
C LEU A 359 -11.38 -22.47 -19.04
N THR A 360 -10.59 -23.40 -19.58
CA THR A 360 -10.21 -24.62 -18.86
C THR A 360 -9.17 -24.31 -17.78
N PRO A 361 -8.91 -25.20 -16.80
CA PRO A 361 -7.85 -24.98 -15.81
C PRO A 361 -6.47 -24.70 -16.44
N GLU A 362 -6.12 -25.39 -17.53
CA GLU A 362 -4.86 -25.21 -18.24
C GLU A 362 -4.78 -23.83 -18.90
N GLN A 363 -5.89 -23.40 -19.53
CA GLN A 363 -5.99 -22.06 -20.10
C GLN A 363 -5.92 -20.98 -19.02
N ALA A 364 -6.54 -21.21 -17.86
CA ALA A 364 -6.48 -20.28 -16.74
C ALA A 364 -5.03 -20.13 -16.25
N MET A 365 -4.29 -21.23 -16.06
CA MET A 365 -2.87 -21.17 -15.71
C MET A 365 -2.03 -20.45 -16.77
N TYR A 366 -2.26 -20.74 -18.06
CA TYR A 366 -1.56 -20.10 -19.17
C TYR A 366 -1.78 -18.58 -19.16
N HIS A 367 -3.03 -18.14 -19.10
CA HIS A 367 -3.38 -16.71 -19.11
C HIS A 367 -3.00 -15.98 -17.82
N PHE A 368 -2.93 -16.68 -16.69
CA PHE A 368 -2.46 -16.10 -15.43
C PHE A 368 -0.96 -15.75 -15.46
N ILE A 369 -0.16 -16.56 -16.15
CA ILE A 369 1.30 -16.37 -16.29
C ILE A 369 1.63 -15.35 -17.41
N SER A 370 0.73 -15.18 -18.38
CA SER A 370 0.94 -14.41 -19.62
C SER A 370 1.08 -12.90 -19.43
#